data_AF-W2C0S9-F1
#
_entry.id   AF-W2C0S9-F1
#
_cell.length_a   1.000
_cell.length_b   1.000
_cell.length_c   1.000
_cell.angle_alpha   90.00
_cell.angle_beta   90.00
_cell.angle_gamma   90.00
#
_symmetry.space_group_name_H-M   'P 1'
#
loop_
_entity.id
_entity.type
_entity.pdbx_description
1 polymer ?
#
loop_
_entity_poly.entity_id
_entity_poly.type
_entity_poly.pdbx_seq_one_letter_code
_entity_poly.pdbx_strand_id
1 'polypeptide(L)'
;PDGKVTLKSTDKEKTVEVTNTKGGAGTVVDVEAAKIWKGGPKKDHRAIDLTLKRKSKKPGSKEEVVHASVEKKGTDPKFTYKWKNLAKHDTEGYEYVYSVEEPNVKDNKVKINGNTYKVTQSGNTITNTYVKAKVQNKKKIRKVKTGDDLNPGLYGGISIAATLLMALMLAVGIRRRKKHE
;
A
#
# COMPACT_ATOMS: atom_id res chain seq x y z
N PRO A 1 40.81 -25.77 21.70
CA PRO A 1 41.61 -26.85 21.09
C PRO A 1 42.17 -26.36 19.76
N ASP A 2 43.45 -26.04 19.76
CA ASP A 2 44.14 -25.53 18.58
C ASP A 2 44.34 -26.72 17.63
N GLY A 3 43.44 -26.86 16.66
CA GLY A 3 43.36 -28.00 15.75
C GLY A 3 44.61 -28.11 14.87
N LYS A 4 45.68 -28.68 15.41
CA LYS A 4 46.95 -28.85 14.71
C LYS A 4 46.94 -30.19 13.97
N VAL A 5 46.89 -30.14 12.65
CA VAL A 5 47.11 -31.30 11.78
C VAL A 5 48.60 -31.41 11.46
N THR A 6 49.17 -32.60 11.63
CA THR A 6 50.57 -32.88 11.29
C THR A 6 50.64 -33.98 10.24
N LEU A 7 51.44 -33.77 9.20
CA LEU A 7 51.72 -34.71 8.12
C LEU A 7 53.22 -35.05 8.14
N LYS A 8 53.55 -36.33 8.00
CA LYS A 8 54.94 -36.81 7.90
C LYS A 8 55.23 -37.27 6.47
N SER A 9 56.49 -37.24 6.06
CA SER A 9 56.92 -37.72 4.73
C SER A 9 56.65 -39.21 4.50
N THR A 10 56.44 -39.98 5.57
CA THR A 10 56.09 -41.40 5.53
C THR A 10 54.59 -41.66 5.35
N ASP A 11 53.74 -40.65 5.51
CA ASP A 11 52.29 -40.81 5.39
C ASP A 11 51.93 -40.91 3.89
N LYS A 12 51.48 -42.10 3.45
CA LYS A 12 51.09 -42.34 2.03
C LYS A 12 49.80 -41.63 1.63
N GLU A 13 48.87 -41.50 2.59
CA GLU A 13 47.61 -40.78 2.45
C GLU A 13 47.11 -40.36 3.85
N LYS A 14 46.33 -39.28 3.91
CA LYS A 14 45.66 -38.86 5.14
C LYS A 14 44.39 -38.10 4.82
N THR A 15 43.34 -38.40 5.55
CA THR A 15 42.03 -37.74 5.40
C THR A 15 41.80 -36.79 6.56
N VAL A 16 41.36 -35.57 6.24
CA VAL A 16 40.91 -34.59 7.21
C VAL A 16 39.42 -34.40 7.01
N GLU A 17 38.65 -34.61 8.07
CA GLU A 17 37.22 -34.33 8.07
C GLU A 17 37.00 -32.95 8.71
N VAL A 18 36.37 -32.05 7.95
CA VAL A 18 36.01 -30.71 8.43
C VAL A 18 34.50 -30.65 8.56
N THR A 19 34.00 -30.64 9.79
CA THR A 19 32.58 -30.46 10.08
C THR A 19 32.33 -28.99 10.46
N ASN A 20 31.71 -28.23 9.56
CA ASN A 20 31.21 -26.90 9.91
C ASN A 20 29.92 -27.05 10.73
N THR A 21 30.02 -26.90 12.05
CA THR A 21 28.83 -26.86 12.92
C THR A 21 28.08 -25.55 12.66
N LYS A 22 26.83 -25.64 12.17
CA LYS A 22 25.97 -24.49 11.89
C LYS A 22 26.04 -23.44 13.01
N GLY A 23 26.28 -22.18 12.62
CA GLY A 23 25.76 -21.04 13.38
C GLY A 23 26.58 -20.55 14.57
N GLY A 24 27.92 -20.65 14.55
CA GLY A 24 28.76 -19.96 15.52
C GLY A 24 28.59 -18.43 15.47
N ALA A 25 28.94 -17.74 16.56
CA ALA A 25 28.94 -16.26 16.62
C ALA A 25 29.71 -15.69 15.42
N GLY A 26 29.08 -14.78 14.66
CA GLY A 26 29.65 -14.22 13.42
C GLY A 26 29.18 -14.88 12.12
N THR A 27 28.55 -16.05 12.17
CA THR A 27 27.94 -16.71 10.99
C THR A 27 26.43 -16.51 10.89
N VAL A 28 25.82 -15.97 11.95
CA VAL A 28 24.40 -15.62 12.03
C VAL A 28 24.19 -14.16 12.37
N VAL A 29 22.99 -13.66 12.07
CA VAL A 29 22.54 -12.30 12.36
C VAL A 29 21.10 -12.31 12.88
N ASP A 30 20.78 -11.33 13.71
CA ASP A 30 19.41 -11.01 14.10
C ASP A 30 18.88 -9.88 13.22
N VAL A 31 17.64 -10.00 12.74
CA VAL A 31 16.97 -8.98 11.93
C VAL A 31 15.78 -8.44 12.71
N GLU A 32 15.71 -7.11 12.81
CA GLU A 32 14.60 -6.41 13.43
C GLU A 32 13.81 -5.61 12.38
N ALA A 33 12.49 -5.57 12.57
CA ALA A 33 11.59 -4.78 11.74
C ALA A 33 10.52 -4.11 12.60
N ALA A 34 9.96 -3.02 12.08
CA ALA A 34 8.89 -2.28 12.74
C ALA A 34 7.68 -2.12 11.82
N LYS A 35 6.49 -2.32 12.39
CA LYS A 35 5.21 -1.99 11.76
C LYS A 35 4.57 -0.84 12.50
N ILE A 36 4.20 0.21 11.78
CA ILE A 36 3.59 1.42 12.36
C ILE A 36 2.25 1.69 11.66
N TRP A 37 1.23 2.00 12.45
CA TRP A 37 -0.05 2.51 12.00
C TRP A 37 -0.15 4.01 12.31
N LYS A 38 -0.54 4.82 11.32
CA LYS A 38 -0.77 6.26 11.44
C LYS A 38 -2.22 6.61 11.10
N GLY A 39 -2.99 7.01 12.11
CA GLY A 39 -4.40 7.38 11.98
C GLY A 39 -5.33 6.20 11.70
N GLY A 40 -6.61 6.49 11.44
CA GLY A 40 -7.65 5.47 11.22
C GLY A 40 -8.18 4.84 12.52
N PRO A 41 -9.16 3.93 12.43
CA PRO A 41 -9.74 3.27 13.59
C PRO A 41 -8.74 2.38 14.31
N LYS A 42 -8.68 2.46 15.65
CA LYS A 42 -7.78 1.63 16.48
C LYS A 42 -7.90 0.13 16.21
N LYS A 43 -9.11 -0.37 15.93
CA LYS A 43 -9.37 -1.78 15.60
C LYS A 43 -8.66 -2.30 14.35
N ASP A 44 -8.19 -1.40 13.47
CA ASP A 44 -7.43 -1.77 12.27
C ASP A 44 -5.94 -1.95 12.57
N HIS A 45 -5.46 -1.42 13.72
CA HIS A 45 -4.04 -1.39 14.09
C HIS A 45 -3.61 -2.73 14.65
N ARG A 46 -3.75 -3.80 13.86
CA ARG A 46 -3.40 -5.17 14.24
C ARG A 46 -1.97 -5.52 13.84
N ALA A 47 -1.44 -6.57 14.49
CA ALA A 47 -0.22 -7.22 14.03
C ALA A 47 -0.42 -7.76 12.60
N ILE A 48 0.64 -7.71 11.79
CA ILE A 48 0.65 -8.19 10.41
C ILE A 48 1.82 -9.15 10.28
N ASP A 49 1.57 -10.33 9.72
CA ASP A 49 2.61 -11.32 9.44
C ASP A 49 3.48 -10.79 8.29
N LEU A 50 4.64 -10.23 8.66
CA LEU A 50 5.59 -9.71 7.69
C LEU A 50 6.36 -10.87 7.05
N THR A 51 6.51 -10.81 5.73
CA THR A 51 7.34 -11.75 4.98
C THR A 51 8.79 -11.30 5.08
N LEU A 52 9.66 -12.13 5.67
CA LEU A 52 11.09 -11.90 5.65
C LEU A 52 11.67 -12.38 4.32
N LYS A 53 12.48 -11.52 3.69
CA LYS A 53 13.22 -11.82 2.46
C LYS A 53 14.71 -11.61 2.68
N ARG A 54 15.51 -12.26 1.85
CA ARG A 54 16.95 -12.05 1.76
C ARG A 54 17.42 -12.02 0.32
N LYS A 55 18.54 -11.36 0.09
CA LYS A 55 19.24 -11.34 -1.21
C LYS A 55 20.74 -11.40 -0.98
N SER A 56 21.42 -12.32 -1.63
CA SER A 56 22.89 -12.35 -1.58
C SER A 56 23.47 -11.10 -2.25
N LYS A 57 24.56 -10.55 -1.71
CA LYS A 57 25.33 -9.48 -2.34
C LYS A 57 26.05 -9.93 -3.62
N LYS A 58 26.09 -11.23 -3.92
CA LYS A 58 26.62 -11.74 -5.18
C LYS A 58 25.85 -11.14 -6.38
N PRO A 59 26.54 -10.57 -7.39
CA PRO A 59 25.89 -10.04 -8.59
C PRO A 59 25.00 -11.08 -9.28
N GLY A 60 23.81 -10.66 -9.72
CA GLY A 60 22.83 -11.53 -10.38
C GLY A 60 21.95 -12.37 -9.44
N SER A 61 22.14 -12.28 -8.12
CA SER A 61 21.30 -13.00 -7.15
C SER A 61 19.85 -12.52 -7.18
N LYS A 62 18.92 -13.46 -6.98
CA LYS A 62 17.48 -13.19 -6.83
C LYS A 62 17.13 -13.03 -5.35
N GLU A 63 16.00 -12.38 -5.08
CA GLU A 63 15.43 -12.35 -3.73
C GLU A 63 14.80 -13.71 -3.40
N GLU A 64 14.98 -14.14 -2.16
CA GLU A 64 14.43 -15.38 -1.62
C GLU A 64 13.55 -15.06 -0.41
N VAL A 65 12.46 -15.81 -0.26
CA VAL A 65 11.67 -15.79 0.97
C VAL A 65 12.37 -16.63 2.03
N VAL A 66 12.49 -16.09 3.23
CA VAL A 66 12.99 -16.81 4.39
C VAL A 66 11.80 -17.39 5.14
N HIS A 67 11.74 -18.71 5.25
CA HIS A 67 10.68 -19.42 5.97
C HIS A 67 10.90 -19.34 7.48
N ALA A 68 10.86 -18.12 8.02
CA ALA A 68 10.91 -17.83 9.44
C ALA A 68 9.78 -16.85 9.77
N SER A 69 8.90 -17.24 10.67
CA SER A 69 7.75 -16.43 11.10
C SER A 69 7.92 -16.01 12.55
N VAL A 70 7.49 -14.79 12.86
CA VAL A 70 7.41 -14.27 14.23
C VAL A 70 5.93 -14.13 14.54
N GLU A 71 5.43 -14.95 15.47
CA GLU A 71 4.04 -14.84 15.89
C GLU A 71 3.83 -13.54 16.68
N LYS A 72 2.95 -12.69 16.17
CA LYS A 72 2.55 -11.44 16.83
C LYS A 72 1.04 -11.30 16.72
N LYS A 73 0.38 -10.93 17.83
CA LYS A 73 -1.07 -10.76 17.91
C LYS A 73 -1.39 -9.48 18.68
N GLY A 74 -2.65 -9.05 18.59
CA GLY A 74 -3.16 -7.90 19.33
C GLY A 74 -3.28 -6.63 18.50
N THR A 75 -3.65 -5.54 19.18
CA THR A 75 -3.91 -4.23 18.61
C THR A 75 -2.99 -3.19 19.25
N ASP A 76 -2.14 -2.56 18.45
CA ASP A 76 -1.18 -1.55 18.87
C ASP A 76 -0.85 -0.64 17.67
N PRO A 77 -0.69 0.68 17.84
CA PRO A 77 -0.17 1.53 16.77
C PRO A 77 1.24 1.14 16.29
N LYS A 78 2.03 0.38 17.08
CA LYS A 78 3.39 -0.04 16.71
C LYS A 78 3.68 -1.49 17.12
N PHE A 79 4.28 -2.25 16.20
CA PHE A 79 4.80 -3.59 16.48
C PHE A 79 6.28 -3.68 16.11
N THR A 80 7.05 -4.41 16.92
CA THR A 80 8.43 -4.81 16.61
C THR A 80 8.49 -6.32 16.41
N TYR A 81 9.18 -6.73 15.34
CA TYR A 81 9.44 -8.12 14.97
C TYR A 81 10.95 -8.37 15.05
N LYS A 82 11.34 -9.54 15.54
CA LYS A 82 12.74 -9.94 15.64
C LYS A 82 12.89 -11.39 15.21
N TRP A 83 13.60 -11.60 14.10
CA TRP A 83 14.04 -12.92 13.65
C TRP A 83 15.47 -13.14 14.11
N LYS A 84 15.74 -14.29 14.72
CA LYS A 84 17.04 -14.60 15.32
C LYS A 84 17.75 -15.70 14.56
N ASN A 85 19.08 -15.76 14.71
CA ASN A 85 19.92 -16.84 14.19
C ASN A 85 19.77 -17.06 12.67
N LEU A 86 19.60 -15.99 11.90
CA LEU A 86 19.50 -16.06 10.45
C LEU A 86 20.90 -16.15 9.82
N ALA A 87 21.05 -16.89 8.72
CA ALA A 87 22.35 -17.05 8.06
C ALA A 87 22.92 -15.69 7.63
N LYS A 88 24.15 -15.36 8.00
CA LYS A 88 24.77 -14.10 7.60
C LYS A 88 25.26 -14.12 6.15
N HIS A 89 25.70 -15.28 5.67
CA HIS A 89 26.28 -15.46 4.34
C HIS A 89 25.57 -16.56 3.56
N ASP A 90 25.64 -16.49 2.23
CA ASP A 90 25.26 -17.59 1.35
C ASP A 90 26.31 -18.71 1.32
N THR A 91 26.08 -19.73 0.50
CA THR A 91 26.97 -20.90 0.37
C THR A 91 28.34 -20.57 -0.23
N GLU A 92 28.49 -19.41 -0.86
CA GLU A 92 29.73 -18.94 -1.48
C GLU A 92 30.45 -17.88 -0.62
N GLY A 93 29.88 -17.54 0.54
CA GLY A 93 30.47 -16.59 1.49
C GLY A 93 30.04 -15.13 1.30
N TYR A 94 29.15 -14.82 0.37
CA TYR A 94 28.63 -13.45 0.21
C TYR A 94 27.58 -13.14 1.28
N GLU A 95 27.63 -11.96 1.88
CA GLU A 95 26.64 -11.54 2.87
C GLU A 95 25.23 -11.44 2.28
N TYR A 96 24.24 -11.85 3.06
CA TYR A 96 22.84 -11.57 2.78
C TYR A 96 22.47 -10.15 3.22
N VAL A 97 21.68 -9.49 2.39
CA VAL A 97 20.88 -8.32 2.78
C VAL A 97 19.46 -8.79 3.07
N TYR A 98 18.96 -8.48 4.26
CA TYR A 98 17.61 -8.85 4.69
C TYR A 98 16.65 -7.67 4.56
N SER A 99 15.44 -7.96 4.09
CA SER A 99 14.34 -7.01 3.97
C SER A 99 13.03 -7.65 4.43
N VAL A 100 12.04 -6.82 4.77
CA VAL A 100 10.68 -7.30 5.07
C VAL A 100 9.69 -6.76 4.06
N GLU A 101 8.60 -7.50 3.85
CA GLU A 101 7.49 -7.10 3.01
C GLU A 101 6.17 -7.29 3.78
N GLU A 102 5.25 -6.34 3.62
CA GLU A 102 3.87 -6.51 4.07
C GLU A 102 3.07 -7.25 2.99
N PRO A 103 2.34 -8.33 3.34
CA PRO A 103 1.53 -9.05 2.39
C PRO A 103 0.32 -8.22 1.92
N ASN A 104 -0.19 -8.53 0.73
CA ASN A 104 -1.40 -7.95 0.14
C ASN A 104 -1.33 -6.45 -0.20
N VAL A 105 -0.15 -5.86 -0.27
CA VAL A 105 0.03 -4.49 -0.76
C VAL A 105 -0.21 -4.46 -2.28
N LYS A 106 -1.14 -3.63 -2.73
CA LYS A 106 -1.41 -3.37 -4.15
C LYS A 106 -1.42 -1.85 -4.38
N ASP A 107 -0.70 -1.39 -5.40
CA ASP A 107 -0.56 0.05 -5.72
C ASP A 107 -0.18 0.91 -4.50
N ASN A 108 0.76 0.41 -3.69
CA ASN A 108 1.21 1.02 -2.43
C ASN A 108 0.10 1.23 -1.41
N LYS A 109 -0.94 0.38 -1.41
CA LYS A 109 -2.08 0.46 -0.50
C LYS A 109 -2.48 -0.92 0.03
N VAL A 110 -3.09 -0.91 1.20
CA VAL A 110 -3.80 -2.05 1.78
C VAL A 110 -5.18 -1.63 2.26
N LYS A 111 -6.10 -2.59 2.33
CA LYS A 111 -7.44 -2.40 2.89
C LYS A 111 -7.62 -3.27 4.11
N ILE A 112 -7.99 -2.65 5.23
CA ILE A 112 -8.28 -3.32 6.50
C ILE A 112 -9.69 -2.92 6.92
N ASN A 113 -10.59 -3.87 7.10
CA ASN A 113 -11.98 -3.60 7.52
C ASN A 113 -12.68 -2.51 6.68
N GLY A 114 -12.42 -2.48 5.36
CA GLY A 114 -12.95 -1.47 4.43
C GLY A 114 -12.20 -0.12 4.41
N ASN A 115 -11.29 0.12 5.34
CA ASN A 115 -10.45 1.32 5.41
C ASN A 115 -9.21 1.18 4.54
N THR A 116 -8.86 2.23 3.80
CA THR A 116 -7.67 2.25 2.93
C THR A 116 -6.49 2.90 3.65
N TYR A 117 -5.33 2.26 3.55
CA TYR A 117 -4.07 2.77 4.08
C TYR A 117 -3.04 2.86 2.96
N LYS A 118 -2.32 3.97 2.88
CA LYS A 118 -1.12 4.09 2.06
C LYS A 118 0.05 3.42 2.81
N VAL A 119 0.75 2.55 2.12
CA VAL A 119 1.92 1.83 2.64
C VAL A 119 3.18 2.57 2.21
N THR A 120 4.09 2.79 3.15
CA THR A 120 5.43 3.32 2.88
C THR A 120 6.44 2.52 3.67
N GLN A 121 7.62 2.30 3.09
CA GLN A 121 8.68 1.53 3.73
C GLN A 121 10.00 2.29 3.70
N SER A 122 10.72 2.28 4.81
CA SER A 122 12.08 2.80 4.95
C SER A 122 12.91 1.75 5.69
N GLY A 123 13.86 1.12 4.98
CA GLY A 123 14.53 -0.08 5.46
C GLY A 123 13.51 -1.16 5.84
N ASN A 124 13.61 -1.67 7.08
CA ASN A 124 12.68 -2.65 7.64
C ASN A 124 11.56 -2.03 8.48
N THR A 125 11.30 -0.74 8.32
CA THR A 125 10.16 -0.07 8.95
C THR A 125 9.06 0.16 7.92
N ILE A 126 7.90 -0.47 8.13
CA ILE A 126 6.70 -0.33 7.30
C ILE A 126 5.68 0.54 8.04
N THR A 127 5.19 1.58 7.38
CA THR A 127 4.17 2.50 7.91
C THR A 127 2.91 2.47 7.07
N ASN A 128 1.77 2.17 7.69
CA ASN A 128 0.44 2.28 7.11
C ASN A 128 -0.21 3.59 7.55
N THR A 129 -0.43 4.51 6.60
CA THR A 129 -1.06 5.80 6.86
C THR A 129 -2.49 5.79 6.36
N TYR A 130 -3.44 6.03 7.25
CA TYR A 130 -4.87 6.04 6.92
C TYR A 130 -5.19 7.12 5.89
N VAL A 131 -5.90 6.72 4.83
CA VAL A 131 -6.37 7.63 3.79
C VAL A 131 -7.81 8.01 4.10
N LYS A 132 -8.02 9.22 4.64
CA LYS A 132 -9.38 9.77 4.82
C LYS A 132 -10.03 9.93 3.45
N ALA A 133 -11.23 9.38 3.28
CA ALA A 133 -12.04 9.68 2.10
C ALA A 133 -12.31 11.19 2.06
N LYS A 134 -11.97 11.84 0.95
CA LYS A 134 -12.46 13.20 0.70
C LYS A 134 -13.96 13.04 0.49
N VAL A 135 -14.76 13.59 1.41
CA VAL A 135 -16.19 13.81 1.15
C VAL A 135 -16.22 14.74 -0.05
N GLN A 136 -16.57 14.22 -1.23
CA GLN A 136 -17.03 15.09 -2.30
C GLN A 136 -18.26 15.77 -1.71
N ASN A 137 -18.14 17.06 -1.37
CA ASN A 137 -19.30 17.87 -1.06
C ASN A 137 -20.26 17.68 -2.23
N LYS A 138 -21.30 16.85 -2.05
CA LYS A 138 -22.43 16.82 -2.97
C LYS A 138 -22.93 18.25 -2.96
N LYS A 139 -22.60 19.00 -4.01
CA LYS A 139 -23.07 20.36 -4.23
C LYS A 139 -24.57 20.31 -3.94
N LYS A 140 -25.00 20.95 -2.86
CA LYS A 140 -26.41 20.98 -2.47
C LYS A 140 -27.11 21.75 -3.58
N ILE A 141 -27.61 21.05 -4.60
CA ILE A 141 -28.44 21.65 -5.63
C ILE A 141 -29.69 22.10 -4.88
N ARG A 142 -29.76 23.38 -4.55
CA ARG A 142 -31.02 23.99 -4.14
C ARG A 142 -31.92 23.83 -5.36
N LYS A 143 -32.96 23.01 -5.24
CA LYS A 143 -34.02 22.94 -6.24
C LYS A 143 -34.63 24.35 -6.29
N VAL A 144 -34.29 25.15 -7.31
CA VAL A 144 -35.04 26.38 -7.58
C VAL A 144 -36.43 25.91 -8.00
N LYS A 145 -37.44 26.23 -7.20
CA LYS A 145 -38.83 26.17 -7.67
C LYS A 145 -38.97 27.27 -8.71
N THR A 146 -38.96 26.91 -9.99
CA THR A 146 -39.64 27.70 -11.01
C THR A 146 -41.10 27.29 -10.93
N GLY A 147 -41.81 27.89 -10.00
CA GLY A 147 -43.26 27.85 -9.90
C GLY A 147 -43.69 29.30 -9.79
N ASP A 148 -44.42 29.77 -10.79
CA ASP A 148 -45.00 31.10 -10.83
C ASP A 148 -46.02 31.22 -9.69
N ASP A 149 -45.64 31.93 -8.63
CA ASP A 149 -46.60 32.55 -7.74
C ASP A 149 -46.70 34.01 -8.19
N LEU A 150 -47.62 34.27 -9.14
CA LEU A 150 -47.97 35.63 -9.53
C LEU A 150 -48.52 36.37 -8.29
N ASN A 151 -47.69 37.19 -7.66
CA ASN A 151 -48.12 38.14 -6.63
C ASN A 151 -48.57 39.45 -7.33
N PRO A 152 -49.88 39.82 -7.31
CA PRO A 152 -50.37 41.01 -8.01
C PRO A 152 -50.00 42.35 -7.35
N GLY A 153 -49.26 42.36 -6.23
CA GLY A 153 -49.05 43.56 -5.41
C GLY A 153 -47.81 44.42 -5.69
N LEU A 154 -46.99 44.13 -6.71
CA LEU A 154 -45.68 44.80 -6.85
C LEU A 154 -45.27 45.14 -8.30
N TYR A 155 -46.20 45.19 -9.25
CA TYR A 155 -45.94 45.72 -10.60
C TYR A 155 -46.36 47.19 -10.70
N GLY A 156 -45.77 48.00 -9.83
CA GLY A 156 -45.68 49.44 -10.03
C GLY A 156 -44.45 49.75 -10.88
N GLY A 157 -44.63 49.75 -12.21
CA GLY A 157 -43.71 50.40 -13.15
C GLY A 157 -42.75 49.49 -13.94
N ILE A 158 -42.97 49.45 -15.26
CA ILE A 158 -41.98 49.39 -16.35
C ILE A 158 -41.06 48.13 -16.36
N SER A 159 -41.01 47.23 -17.37
CA SER A 159 -41.24 47.39 -18.80
C SER A 159 -41.56 46.06 -19.48
N ILE A 160 -42.56 46.11 -20.33
CA ILE A 160 -42.95 45.14 -21.35
C ILE A 160 -41.92 45.21 -22.47
N ALA A 161 -41.04 44.23 -22.61
CA ALA A 161 -40.14 44.18 -23.78
C ALA A 161 -39.72 42.78 -24.22
N ALA A 162 -39.83 41.74 -23.38
CA ALA A 162 -39.27 40.43 -23.72
C ALA A 162 -40.29 39.40 -24.28
N THR A 163 -41.59 39.67 -24.23
CA THR A 163 -42.62 38.66 -24.55
C THR A 163 -43.15 38.70 -25.99
N LEU A 164 -42.81 39.73 -26.79
CA LEU A 164 -43.31 39.85 -28.16
C LEU A 164 -42.46 39.15 -29.23
N LEU A 165 -41.26 38.66 -28.88
CA LEU A 165 -40.34 38.03 -29.85
C LEU A 165 -40.52 36.52 -30.03
N MET A 166 -41.26 35.85 -29.13
CA MET A 166 -41.39 34.38 -29.17
C MET A 166 -42.71 33.88 -29.79
N ALA A 167 -43.63 34.78 -30.16
CA ALA A 167 -44.89 34.42 -30.84
C ALA A 167 -44.84 34.52 -32.38
N LEU A 168 -43.85 35.21 -32.96
CA LEU A 168 -43.74 35.39 -34.42
C LEU A 168 -43.04 34.22 -35.14
N MET A 169 -42.23 33.43 -34.42
CA MET A 169 -41.48 32.30 -35.00
C MET A 169 -42.29 30.99 -35.14
N LEU A 170 -43.45 30.86 -34.49
CA LEU A 170 -44.28 29.64 -34.56
C LEU A 170 -45.41 29.71 -35.61
N ALA A 171 -45.72 30.89 -36.17
CA ALA A 171 -46.77 31.06 -37.18
C ALA A 171 -46.30 30.83 -38.63
N VAL A 172 -44.99 30.85 -38.91
CA VAL A 172 -44.45 30.67 -40.27
C VAL A 172 -44.18 29.18 -40.60
N GLY A 173 -43.93 28.34 -39.58
CA GLY A 173 -43.61 26.92 -39.77
C GLY A 173 -44.79 25.99 -40.10
N ILE A 174 -46.03 26.40 -39.81
CA ILE A 174 -47.22 25.54 -39.98
C ILE A 174 -47.89 25.71 -41.36
N ARG A 175 -47.61 26.79 -42.10
CA ARG A 175 -48.29 27.08 -43.38
C ARG A 175 -47.68 26.44 -44.64
N ARG A 176 -46.47 25.88 -44.58
CA ARG A 176 -45.81 25.28 -45.78
C ARG A 176 -46.03 23.77 -45.98
N ARG A 177 -46.68 23.05 -45.05
CA ARG A 177 -46.94 21.59 -45.17
C ARG A 177 -48.34 21.20 -45.63
N LYS A 178 -49.13 22.11 -46.21
CA LYS A 178 -50.51 21.84 -46.66
C LYS A 178 -50.82 22.20 -48.13
N LYS A 179 -49.82 22.30 -49.01
CA LYS A 179 -50.06 22.49 -50.47
C LYS A 179 -49.11 21.70 -51.36
N HIS A 180 -48.96 20.40 -51.10
CA HIS A 180 -48.50 19.44 -52.09
C HIS A 180 -49.37 18.19 -51.98
N GLU A 181 -50.60 18.33 -52.46
CA GLU A 181 -51.41 17.38 -53.23
C GLU A 181 -52.53 18.18 -53.91
#